data_AF-A0A2D5F064-F1
#
_entry.id   AF-A0A2D5F064-F1
#
_cell.length_a   1.000
_cell.length_b   1.000
_cell.length_c   1.000
_cell.angle_alpha   90.00
_cell.angle_beta   90.00
_cell.angle_gamma   90.00
#
_symmetry.space_group_name_H-M   'P 1'
#
loop_
_entity.id
_entity.type
_entity.pdbx_description
1 polymer ?
#
loop_
_entity_poly.entity_id
_entity_poly.type
_entity_poly.pdbx_seq_one_letter_code
_entity_poly.pdbx_strand_id
1 'polypeptide(L)'
;MAGNNVHKVNDLNFDDEVVNSDVPVLVDFSATWCGPCKQIEPFVDQLAEEFAGRVKVTKIDIDESPGTAAKYGIRGVPTLKVFKGGQVVGEQVGAAPKAKIQQLMESAL
;
A
#
# COMPACT_ATOMS: atom_id res chain seq x y z
N MET A 1 -12.50 4.44 10.08
CA MET A 1 -12.01 5.79 9.76
C MET A 1 -10.57 5.58 9.35
N ALA A 2 -10.18 5.93 8.13
CA ALA A 2 -8.78 5.75 7.70
C ALA A 2 -7.88 6.50 8.69
N GLY A 3 -6.80 5.85 9.13
CA GLY A 3 -5.81 6.48 10.00
C GLY A 3 -5.32 7.78 9.37
N ASN A 4 -4.92 8.75 10.19
CA ASN A 4 -4.62 10.11 9.73
C ASN A 4 -3.41 10.15 8.76
N ASN A 5 -2.67 9.02 8.67
CA ASN A 5 -1.46 8.84 7.89
C ASN A 5 -1.58 7.85 6.70
N VAL A 6 -2.81 7.46 6.30
CA VAL A 6 -3.03 6.67 5.06
C VAL A 6 -3.45 7.57 3.91
N HIS A 7 -2.58 7.71 2.91
CA HIS A 7 -2.82 8.59 1.76
C HIS A 7 -3.50 7.86 0.61
N LYS A 8 -4.56 8.45 0.04
CA LYS A 8 -5.18 7.89 -1.16
C LYS A 8 -4.39 8.28 -2.41
N VAL A 9 -4.12 7.31 -3.26
CA VAL A 9 -3.46 7.52 -4.56
C VAL A 9 -4.31 6.91 -5.67
N ASN A 10 -4.13 7.41 -6.89
CA ASN A 10 -4.82 6.99 -8.09
C ASN A 10 -3.88 7.03 -9.30
N ASP A 11 -4.39 6.65 -10.48
CA ASP A 11 -3.61 6.63 -11.74
C ASP A 11 -2.93 7.97 -12.09
N LEU A 12 -3.43 9.11 -11.61
CA LEU A 12 -2.90 10.44 -11.95
C LEU A 12 -1.75 10.87 -11.05
N ASN A 13 -1.76 10.48 -9.77
CA ASN A 13 -0.77 10.91 -8.79
C ASN A 13 0.15 9.79 -8.30
N PHE A 14 -0.03 8.56 -8.77
CA PHE A 14 0.75 7.41 -8.30
C PHE A 14 2.26 7.63 -8.43
N ASP A 15 2.72 8.12 -9.58
CA ASP A 15 4.15 8.28 -9.82
C ASP A 15 4.74 9.36 -8.88
N ASP A 16 4.04 10.45 -8.63
CA ASP A 16 4.49 11.50 -7.71
C ASP A 16 4.46 11.05 -6.24
N GLU A 17 3.40 10.35 -5.84
CA GLU A 17 3.20 9.97 -4.45
C GLU A 17 3.99 8.73 -4.03
N VAL A 18 4.29 7.83 -4.98
CA VAL A 18 4.91 6.51 -4.75
C VAL A 18 6.27 6.39 -5.40
N VAL A 19 6.38 6.66 -6.71
CA VAL A 19 7.61 6.39 -7.47
C VAL A 19 8.70 7.42 -7.14
N ASN A 20 8.30 8.69 -7.04
CA ASN A 20 9.18 9.83 -6.76
C ASN A 20 9.30 10.14 -5.25
N SER A 21 8.87 9.23 -4.37
CA SER A 21 8.93 9.47 -2.92
C SER A 21 10.35 9.35 -2.37
N ASP A 22 10.74 10.28 -1.50
CA ASP A 22 12.03 10.28 -0.80
C ASP A 22 12.13 9.16 0.27
N VAL A 23 10.99 8.66 0.74
CA VAL A 23 10.90 7.57 1.71
C VAL A 23 10.32 6.31 1.05
N PRO A 24 10.58 5.11 1.60
CA PRO A 24 9.88 3.92 1.16
C PRO A 24 8.36 4.09 1.26
N VAL A 25 7.62 3.50 0.32
CA VAL A 25 6.16 3.63 0.24
C VAL A 25 5.50 2.26 0.25
N LEU A 26 4.61 2.02 1.21
CA LEU A 26 3.69 0.89 1.17
C LEU A 26 2.45 1.30 0.37
N VAL A 27 2.09 0.50 -0.63
CA VAL A 27 0.87 0.66 -1.42
C VAL A 27 -0.07 -0.50 -1.12
N ASP A 28 -1.23 -0.21 -0.54
CA ASP A 28 -2.34 -1.14 -0.37
C ASP A 28 -3.28 -1.07 -1.58
N PHE A 29 -3.19 -2.09 -2.45
CA PHE A 29 -4.13 -2.31 -3.53
C PHE A 29 -5.38 -3.00 -2.97
N SER A 30 -6.48 -2.25 -2.90
CA SER A 30 -7.74 -2.65 -2.29
C SER A 30 -8.90 -2.43 -3.27
N ALA A 31 -10.09 -2.91 -2.90
CA ALA A 31 -11.35 -2.58 -3.57
C ALA A 31 -12.50 -2.47 -2.56
N THR A 32 -13.56 -1.72 -2.88
CA THR A 32 -14.71 -1.51 -1.98
C THR A 32 -15.47 -2.79 -1.61
N TRP A 33 -15.51 -3.75 -2.54
CA TRP A 33 -16.15 -5.06 -2.39
C TRP A 33 -15.26 -6.11 -1.71
N CYS A 34 -14.00 -5.79 -1.43
CA CYS A 34 -13.03 -6.73 -0.87
C CYS A 34 -13.23 -6.92 0.64
N GLY A 35 -13.88 -8.01 1.03
CA GLY A 35 -14.04 -8.41 2.43
C GLY A 35 -12.71 -8.56 3.19
N PRO A 36 -11.72 -9.31 2.66
CA PRO A 36 -10.41 -9.46 3.33
C PRO A 36 -9.62 -8.15 3.49
N CYS A 37 -9.83 -7.17 2.59
CA CYS A 37 -9.19 -5.85 2.69
C CYS A 37 -9.65 -5.12 3.96
N LYS A 38 -10.94 -5.20 4.30
CA LYS A 38 -11.50 -4.62 5.54
C LYS A 38 -10.92 -5.24 6.81
N GLN A 39 -10.42 -6.49 6.73
CA GLN A 39 -9.80 -7.16 7.88
C GLN A 39 -8.39 -6.62 8.17
N ILE A 40 -7.63 -6.27 7.13
CA ILE A 40 -6.26 -5.75 7.27
C ILE A 40 -6.20 -4.23 7.42
N GLU A 41 -7.26 -3.51 7.01
CA GLU A 41 -7.37 -2.05 7.13
C GLU A 41 -6.96 -1.50 8.50
N PRO A 42 -7.46 -2.01 9.65
CA PRO A 42 -7.02 -1.50 10.96
C PRO A 42 -5.54 -1.75 11.25
N PHE A 43 -4.95 -2.79 10.67
CA PHE A 43 -3.52 -3.07 10.82
C PHE A 43 -2.67 -2.11 9.98
N VAL A 44 -3.12 -1.82 8.75
CA VAL A 44 -2.49 -0.85 7.86
C VAL A 44 -2.58 0.55 8.46
N ASP A 45 -3.75 0.95 8.98
CA ASP A 45 -3.95 2.22 9.67
C ASP A 45 -3.00 2.37 10.87
N GLN A 46 -2.90 1.33 11.70
CA GLN A 46 -2.00 1.36 12.85
C GLN A 46 -0.52 1.45 12.44
N LEU A 47 -0.12 0.70 11.41
CA LEU A 47 1.25 0.74 10.89
C LEU A 47 1.58 2.07 10.22
N ALA A 48 0.61 2.73 9.60
CA ALA A 48 0.78 4.07 9.04
C ALA A 48 1.16 5.10 10.12
N GLU A 49 0.53 5.01 11.30
CA GLU A 49 0.90 5.83 12.46
C GLU A 49 2.29 5.47 13.01
N GLU A 50 2.58 4.17 13.17
CA GLU A 50 3.85 3.69 13.75
C GLU A 50 5.08 3.99 12.88
N PHE A 51 4.90 4.02 11.55
CA PHE A 51 5.96 4.27 10.58
C PHE A 51 5.92 5.69 9.98
N ALA A 52 5.08 6.58 10.51
CA ALA A 52 4.97 7.96 10.05
C ALA A 52 6.37 8.62 9.97
N GLY A 53 6.69 9.18 8.80
CA GLY A 53 7.98 9.81 8.51
C GLY A 53 9.13 8.85 8.14
N ARG A 54 8.95 7.53 8.30
CA ARG A 54 9.93 6.49 7.88
C ARG A 54 9.46 5.72 6.65
N VAL A 55 8.18 5.38 6.61
CA VAL A 55 7.53 4.73 5.46
C VAL A 55 6.20 5.44 5.23
N LYS A 56 5.96 5.86 4.00
CA LYS A 56 4.68 6.43 3.61
C LYS A 56 3.69 5.31 3.33
N VAL A 57 2.49 5.39 3.88
CA VAL A 57 1.43 4.40 3.62
C VAL A 57 0.40 5.00 2.68
N THR A 58 0.14 4.32 1.59
CA THR A 58 -0.80 4.72 0.55
C THR A 58 -1.80 3.62 0.28
N LYS A 59 -3.00 3.99 -0.18
CA LYS A 59 -4.06 3.09 -0.58
C LYS A 59 -4.55 3.48 -1.96
N ILE A 60 -4.75 2.48 -2.80
CA ILE A 60 -5.27 2.62 -4.16
C ILE A 60 -6.46 1.69 -4.35
N ASP A 61 -7.53 2.22 -4.92
CA ASP A 61 -8.66 1.41 -5.36
C ASP A 61 -8.42 0.94 -6.79
N ILE A 62 -8.39 -0.39 -6.98
CA ILE A 62 -8.09 -0.98 -8.29
C ILE A 62 -9.22 -0.79 -9.31
N ASP A 63 -10.45 -0.54 -8.87
CA ASP A 63 -11.59 -0.27 -9.76
C ASP A 63 -11.52 1.17 -10.28
N GLU A 64 -11.05 2.11 -9.45
CA GLU A 64 -10.86 3.52 -9.84
C GLU A 64 -9.53 3.74 -10.58
N SER A 65 -8.54 2.88 -10.37
CA SER A 65 -7.18 3.02 -10.90
C SER A 65 -6.72 1.75 -11.66
N PRO A 66 -7.44 1.35 -12.73
CA PRO A 66 -7.15 0.12 -13.46
C PRO A 66 -5.81 0.17 -14.20
N GLY A 67 -5.32 1.36 -14.58
CA GLY A 67 -4.04 1.53 -15.27
C GLY A 67 -2.88 1.13 -14.38
N THR A 68 -2.84 1.65 -13.15
CA THR A 68 -1.82 1.31 -12.16
C THR A 68 -1.93 -0.15 -11.72
N ALA A 69 -3.15 -0.64 -11.49
CA ALA A 69 -3.39 -2.04 -11.15
C ALA A 69 -2.82 -2.98 -12.24
N ALA A 70 -3.07 -2.68 -13.52
CA ALA A 70 -2.51 -3.43 -14.63
C ALA A 70 -0.98 -3.31 -14.74
N LYS A 71 -0.43 -2.09 -14.60
CA LYS A 71 1.02 -1.80 -14.64
C LYS A 71 1.81 -2.65 -13.64
N TYR A 72 1.27 -2.84 -12.43
CA TYR A 72 1.92 -3.63 -11.38
C TYR A 72 1.43 -5.08 -11.27
N GLY A 73 0.63 -5.54 -12.25
CA GLY A 73 0.20 -6.93 -12.35
C GLY A 73 -0.74 -7.38 -11.22
N ILE A 74 -1.57 -6.48 -10.71
CA ILE A 74 -2.52 -6.77 -9.63
C ILE A 74 -3.66 -7.64 -10.17
N ARG A 75 -3.65 -8.92 -9.78
CA ARG A 75 -4.64 -9.93 -10.20
C ARG A 75 -5.68 -10.24 -9.14
N GLY A 76 -5.51 -9.68 -7.94
CA GLY A 76 -6.39 -9.91 -6.80
C GLY A 76 -6.06 -8.97 -5.66
N VAL A 77 -7.05 -8.76 -4.80
CA VAL A 77 -6.97 -7.88 -3.63
C VAL A 77 -7.30 -8.66 -2.34
N PRO A 78 -6.72 -8.28 -1.19
CA PRO A 78 -5.72 -7.22 -1.03
C PRO A 78 -4.36 -7.64 -1.58
N THR A 79 -3.63 -6.68 -2.16
CA THR A 79 -2.21 -6.86 -2.49
C THR A 79 -1.44 -5.67 -1.95
N LEU A 80 -0.40 -5.93 -1.18
CA LEU A 80 0.49 -4.90 -0.65
C LEU A 80 1.80 -4.93 -1.42
N LYS A 81 2.29 -3.79 -1.88
CA LYS A 81 3.63 -3.66 -2.46
C LYS A 81 4.41 -2.56 -1.75
N VAL A 82 5.70 -2.78 -1.54
CA VAL A 82 6.59 -1.77 -0.99
C VAL A 82 7.53 -1.28 -2.08
N PHE A 83 7.60 0.04 -2.20
CA PHE A 83 8.42 0.76 -3.15
C PHE A 83 9.58 1.45 -2.43
N LYS A 84 10.77 1.42 -3.01
CA LYS A 84 11.94 2.19 -2.56
C LYS A 84 12.68 2.68 -3.80
N GLY A 85 12.88 3.99 -3.92
CA GLY A 85 13.53 4.59 -5.09
C GLY A 85 12.82 4.24 -6.41
N GLY A 86 11.48 4.25 -6.41
CA GLY A 86 10.68 3.92 -7.59
C GLY A 86 10.59 2.45 -7.98
N GLN A 87 11.25 1.55 -7.23
CA GLN A 87 11.27 0.11 -7.52
C GLN A 87 10.51 -0.68 -6.46
N VAL A 88 9.83 -1.76 -6.89
CA VAL A 88 9.18 -2.70 -5.96
C VAL A 88 10.26 -3.54 -5.29
N VAL A 89 10.40 -3.40 -3.98
CA VAL A 89 11.37 -4.14 -3.16
C VAL A 89 10.74 -5.27 -2.35
N GLY A 90 9.41 -5.28 -2.23
CA GLY A 90 8.68 -6.34 -1.57
C GLY A 90 7.21 -6.37 -1.97
N GLU A 91 6.61 -7.54 -1.88
CA GLU A 91 5.18 -7.71 -2.10
C GLU A 91 4.58 -8.74 -1.14
N GLN A 92 3.30 -8.55 -0.83
CA GLN A 92 2.46 -9.48 -0.09
C GLN A 92 1.11 -9.55 -0.77
N VAL A 93 0.79 -10.70 -1.35
CA VAL A 93 -0.52 -10.98 -1.95
C VAL A 93 -1.42 -11.62 -0.91
N GLY A 94 -2.67 -11.17 -0.86
CA GLY A 94 -3.68 -11.65 0.09
C GLY A 94 -3.59 -11.02 1.47
N ALA A 95 -4.62 -11.29 2.29
CA ALA A 95 -4.68 -10.79 3.65
C ALA A 95 -3.56 -11.40 4.50
N ALA A 96 -2.85 -10.55 5.24
CA ALA A 96 -1.73 -10.95 6.08
C ALA A 96 -1.87 -10.39 7.51
N PRO A 97 -1.33 -11.06 8.54
CA PRO A 97 -1.29 -10.52 9.89
C PRO A 97 -0.44 -9.23 9.97
N LYS A 98 -0.75 -8.34 10.92
CA LYS A 98 -0.01 -7.08 11.16
C LYS A 98 1.51 -7.28 11.15
N ALA A 99 2.02 -8.29 11.85
CA ALA A 99 3.45 -8.57 11.95
C ALA A 99 4.11 -8.84 10.58
N LYS A 100 3.40 -9.48 9.65
CA LYS A 100 3.92 -9.74 8.30
C LYS A 100 3.97 -8.46 7.47
N ILE A 101 2.96 -7.60 7.59
CA ILE A 101 2.90 -6.30 6.92
C ILE A 101 4.01 -5.39 7.47
N GLN A 102 4.20 -5.39 8.78
CA GLN A 102 5.28 -4.66 9.45
C GLN A 102 6.66 -5.11 8.94
N GLN A 103 6.92 -6.42 8.90
CA GLN A 103 8.19 -6.95 8.40
C GLN A 103 8.44 -6.54 6.94
N LEU A 104 7.39 -6.46 6.12
CA LEU A 104 7.48 -6.00 4.74
C LEU A 104 7.94 -4.53 4.68
N MET A 105 7.37 -3.66 5.51
CA MET A 105 7.78 -2.25 5.62
C MET A 105 9.21 -2.10 6.15
N GLU A 106 9.58 -2.88 7.17
CA GLU A 106 10.93 -2.86 7.75
C GLU A 106 12.00 -3.31 6.77
N SER A 107 11.70 -4.26 5.88
CA SER A 107 12.65 -4.74 4.87
C SER A 107 13.06 -3.66 3.85
N ALA A 108 12.30 -2.58 3.75
CA ALA A 108 12.57 -1.47 2.84
C ALA A 108 13.28 -0.28 3.50
N LEU A 109 13.52 -0.30 4.81
CA LEU A 109 14.32 0.70 5.50
C LEU A 109 15.81 0.44 5.28
#